data_AF-W4HCS8-F1
#
_entry.id   AF-W4HCS8-F1
#
_cell.length_a   1.000
_cell.length_b   1.000
_cell.length_c   1.000
_cell.angle_alpha   90.00
_cell.angle_beta   90.00
_cell.angle_gamma   90.00
#
_symmetry.space_group_name_H-M   'P 1'
#
loop_
_entity.id
_entity.type
_entity.pdbx_description
1 polymer ?
#
loop_
_entity_poly.entity_id
_entity_poly.type
_entity_poly.pdbx_seq_one_letter_code
_entity_poly.pdbx_strand_id
1 'polypeptide(L)'
;MADEADDVDTNKGDEGSKEPRTRDDTAVTAMGNALEKLRILGYEKEMSKKKNFVVFTDTSFALAAQNASAQFKSFLEIVVYLMKVCEQDFVVDKYDDPNTSVNKLILSLKIMGFPLDFPAAKLKQGFGEAVCSTLEFICDKALAAKGFAWAKPNYPKEEYAEEAEVDENVEVEADDEVPVEEEDEELYAMRGKAEENDLDESAKQIILTSVDPLLWKTELERVGPKLKAKTKEDEGKEWHAHIEQTKKHSMTITENLSGTTAQLKAITTQLSEVIQRMAEKEKHINNEFDHLRQEYHQIKEKLQGVTERCKEGSEKVNAMTTQHSDITEQLRETKSDMDSKGSKMTDTSPLVQIKAALQTLKVEIKNFELRIGVVGHTLLQSKAKQKAAHGKRSNEASSVDPEYDNSDDDLD
;
A
#
# COMPACT_ATOMS: atom_id res chain seq x y z
N MET A 1 -65.33 6.30 42.51
CA MET A 1 -65.67 5.44 41.35
C MET A 1 -65.56 6.33 40.14
N ALA A 2 -64.62 6.23 39.22
CA ALA A 2 -63.40 5.45 39.00
C ALA A 2 -62.57 6.36 38.06
N ASP A 3 -61.31 6.65 38.34
CA ASP A 3 -60.12 5.85 38.03
C ASP A 3 -59.85 5.79 36.51
N GLU A 4 -58.82 6.53 36.07
CA GLU A 4 -57.86 6.24 34.99
C GLU A 4 -57.04 7.51 34.70
N ALA A 5 -55.93 7.66 35.44
CA ALA A 5 -54.83 8.55 35.10
C ALA A 5 -53.74 7.70 34.45
N ASP A 6 -53.47 7.95 33.17
CA ASP A 6 -52.35 7.36 32.45
C ASP A 6 -51.05 8.04 32.90
N ASP A 7 -50.21 7.28 33.61
CA ASP A 7 -48.90 7.67 34.12
C ASP A 7 -47.85 7.37 33.03
N VAL A 8 -47.44 8.40 32.28
CA VAL A 8 -46.33 8.31 31.32
C VAL A 8 -45.04 8.68 32.06
N ASP A 9 -44.39 7.65 32.57
CA ASP A 9 -43.07 7.69 33.20
C ASP A 9 -42.01 8.18 32.20
N THR A 10 -41.42 9.34 32.51
CA THR A 10 -40.34 9.98 31.74
C THR A 10 -39.00 9.55 32.30
N ASN A 11 -38.56 8.33 31.96
CA ASN A 11 -37.22 7.88 32.31
C ASN A 11 -36.17 8.44 31.34
N LYS A 12 -35.60 9.60 31.71
CA LYS A 12 -34.35 10.14 31.15
C LYS A 12 -33.18 9.26 31.62
N GLY A 13 -32.76 8.35 30.77
CA GLY A 13 -31.50 7.59 30.90
C GLY A 13 -30.45 8.08 29.91
N ASP A 14 -29.59 8.99 30.38
CA ASP A 14 -28.16 9.16 30.06
C ASP A 14 -27.65 8.52 28.75
N GLU A 15 -27.67 9.28 27.64
CA GLU A 15 -26.93 8.95 26.43
C GLU A 15 -25.43 9.21 26.65
N GLY A 16 -24.77 8.22 27.26
CA GLY A 16 -23.32 8.11 27.25
C GLY A 16 -22.81 8.02 25.81
N SER A 17 -21.89 8.94 25.49
CA SER A 17 -21.20 9.13 24.23
C SER A 17 -20.75 7.80 23.60
N LYS A 18 -21.52 7.28 22.63
CA LYS A 18 -21.04 6.26 21.72
C LYS A 18 -20.16 6.93 20.68
N GLU A 19 -18.86 6.70 20.81
CA GLU A 19 -17.90 6.94 19.74
C GLU A 19 -18.43 6.36 18.42
N PRO A 20 -18.23 7.05 17.28
CA PRO A 20 -18.68 6.55 16.00
C PRO A 20 -17.96 5.23 15.73
N ARG A 21 -18.73 4.14 15.53
CA ARG A 21 -18.20 2.84 15.09
C ARG A 21 -17.41 3.07 13.81
N THR A 22 -16.09 3.05 13.94
CA THR A 22 -15.18 3.12 12.81
C THR A 22 -15.42 1.89 11.94
N ARG A 23 -15.57 2.11 10.63
CA ARG A 23 -15.89 1.12 9.59
C ARG A 23 -15.22 -0.24 9.83
N ASP A 24 -16.02 -1.25 10.21
CA ASP A 24 -15.58 -2.66 10.25
C ASP A 24 -15.09 -3.15 8.87
N ASP A 25 -15.49 -2.47 7.78
CA ASP A 25 -15.08 -2.76 6.40
C ASP A 25 -13.56 -2.68 6.18
N THR A 26 -12.85 -1.73 6.81
CA THR A 26 -11.41 -1.56 6.57
C THR A 26 -10.60 -2.69 7.17
N ALA A 27 -10.95 -3.14 8.38
CA ALA A 27 -10.34 -4.28 9.03
C ALA A 27 -10.61 -5.59 8.29
N VAL A 28 -11.84 -5.80 7.79
CA VAL A 28 -12.20 -6.97 6.99
C VAL A 28 -11.45 -6.97 5.65
N THR A 29 -11.32 -5.81 5.00
CA THR A 29 -10.56 -5.69 3.74
C THR A 29 -9.07 -5.98 3.96
N ALA A 30 -8.46 -5.39 5.00
CA ALA A 30 -7.06 -5.65 5.35
C ALA A 30 -6.82 -7.11 5.72
N MET A 31 -7.77 -7.74 6.43
CA MET A 31 -7.71 -9.16 6.74
C MET A 31 -7.82 -10.04 5.48
N GLY A 32 -8.73 -9.71 4.56
CA GLY A 32 -8.85 -10.42 3.27
C GLY A 32 -7.55 -10.35 2.46
N ASN A 33 -6.95 -9.17 2.35
CA ASN A 33 -5.64 -8.99 1.70
C ASN A 33 -4.55 -9.82 2.39
N ALA A 34 -4.48 -9.77 3.73
CA ALA A 34 -3.52 -10.56 4.50
C ALA A 34 -3.75 -12.07 4.33
N LEU A 35 -5.00 -12.52 4.23
CA LEU A 35 -5.35 -13.92 4.06
C LEU A 35 -4.92 -14.46 2.69
N GLU A 36 -5.13 -13.70 1.61
CA GLU A 36 -4.65 -14.07 0.28
C GLU A 36 -3.12 -14.16 0.25
N LYS A 37 -2.43 -13.19 0.85
CA LYS A 37 -0.96 -13.23 1.00
C LYS A 37 -0.51 -14.45 1.83
N LEU A 38 -1.21 -14.78 2.91
CA LEU A 38 -0.96 -15.98 3.71
C LEU A 38 -1.15 -17.27 2.90
N ARG A 39 -2.22 -17.37 2.10
CA ARG A 39 -2.50 -18.51 1.20
C ARG A 39 -1.36 -18.71 0.22
N ILE A 40 -0.88 -17.63 -0.41
CA ILE A 40 0.30 -17.66 -1.31
C ILE A 40 1.55 -18.14 -0.58
N LEU A 41 1.75 -17.69 0.67
CA LEU A 41 2.87 -18.13 1.50
C LEU A 41 2.78 -19.62 1.92
N GLY A 42 1.64 -20.27 1.71
CA GLY A 42 1.43 -21.69 1.99
C GLY A 42 1.16 -22.00 3.46
N TYR A 43 0.63 -21.04 4.22
CA TYR A 43 0.47 -21.15 5.68
C TYR A 43 -0.34 -22.39 6.11
N GLU A 44 -1.31 -22.83 5.30
CA GLU A 44 -2.15 -24.00 5.58
C GLU A 44 -1.34 -25.30 5.67
N LYS A 45 -0.28 -25.45 4.87
CA LYS A 45 0.56 -26.66 4.87
C LYS A 45 1.42 -26.77 6.13
N GLU A 46 1.85 -25.64 6.68
CA GLU A 46 2.65 -25.63 7.93
C GLU A 46 1.76 -25.64 9.18
N MET A 47 0.59 -24.99 9.14
CA MET A 47 -0.32 -24.89 10.28
C MET A 47 -1.25 -26.12 10.42
N SER A 48 -1.57 -26.83 9.35
CA SER A 48 -2.33 -28.11 9.40
C SER A 48 -1.60 -29.23 10.15
N LYS A 49 -0.29 -29.11 10.37
CA LYS A 49 0.49 -30.04 11.20
C LYS A 49 0.14 -29.93 12.69
N LYS A 50 -0.55 -28.87 13.12
CA LYS A 50 -0.99 -28.67 14.50
C LYS A 50 -2.39 -29.27 14.73
N LYS A 51 -2.58 -29.93 15.88
CA LYS A 51 -3.90 -30.44 16.30
C LYS A 51 -4.91 -29.28 16.43
N ASN A 52 -6.10 -29.46 15.87
CA ASN A 52 -7.23 -28.52 15.91
C ASN A 52 -7.02 -27.21 15.15
N PHE A 53 -6.23 -27.22 14.07
CA PHE A 53 -6.15 -26.07 13.18
C PHE A 53 -7.47 -25.87 12.41
N VAL A 54 -8.01 -24.65 12.48
CA VAL A 54 -9.15 -24.20 11.69
C VAL A 54 -8.64 -23.20 10.68
N VAL A 55 -9.04 -23.36 9.42
CA VAL A 55 -8.67 -22.44 8.33
C VAL A 55 -9.20 -21.04 8.67
N PHE A 56 -8.34 -20.02 8.54
CA PHE A 56 -8.75 -18.65 8.82
C PHE A 56 -9.66 -18.12 7.71
N THR A 57 -10.66 -17.35 8.13
CA THR A 57 -11.62 -16.62 7.30
C THR A 57 -11.34 -15.13 7.35
N ASP A 58 -11.94 -14.37 6.44
CA ASP A 58 -11.79 -12.90 6.35
C ASP A 58 -12.24 -12.17 7.64
N THR A 59 -13.01 -12.85 8.49
CA THR A 59 -13.48 -12.33 9.79
C THR A 59 -12.62 -12.76 10.97
N SER A 60 -11.65 -13.66 10.79
CA SER A 60 -10.94 -14.34 11.89
C SER A 60 -10.10 -13.43 12.78
N PHE A 61 -9.54 -12.34 12.24
CA PHE A 61 -8.85 -11.29 13.02
C PHE A 61 -9.44 -9.90 12.81
N ALA A 62 -10.39 -9.73 11.89
CA ALA A 62 -11.09 -8.47 11.70
C ALA A 62 -12.13 -8.21 12.80
N LEU A 63 -12.81 -9.27 13.27
CA LEU A 63 -13.87 -9.19 14.28
C LEU A 63 -13.48 -9.92 15.57
N ALA A 64 -14.07 -9.51 16.69
CA ALA A 64 -13.90 -10.19 17.96
C ALA A 64 -14.43 -11.63 17.91
N ALA A 65 -13.59 -12.62 18.21
CA ALA A 65 -14.04 -14.01 18.32
C ALA A 65 -14.74 -14.26 19.66
N GLN A 66 -15.52 -15.35 19.74
CA GLN A 66 -16.17 -15.79 20.99
C GLN A 66 -15.15 -16.02 22.13
N ASN A 67 -13.90 -16.32 21.81
CA ASN A 67 -12.82 -16.48 22.78
C ASN A 67 -11.62 -15.60 22.40
N ALA A 68 -11.55 -14.41 23.01
CA ALA A 68 -10.48 -13.43 22.78
C ALA A 68 -9.07 -13.98 23.09
N SER A 69 -8.94 -14.83 24.11
CA SER A 69 -7.64 -15.41 24.48
C SER A 69 -7.15 -16.42 23.45
N ALA A 70 -8.06 -17.23 22.89
CA ALA A 70 -7.74 -18.15 21.81
C ALA A 70 -7.38 -17.40 20.52
N GLN A 71 -8.11 -16.32 20.21
CA GLN A 71 -7.84 -15.47 19.05
C GLN A 71 -6.46 -14.81 19.12
N PHE A 72 -6.10 -14.22 20.27
CA PHE A 72 -4.78 -13.63 20.48
C PHE A 72 -3.66 -14.67 20.37
N LYS A 73 -3.88 -15.89 20.88
CA LYS A 73 -2.94 -17.00 20.71
C LYS A 73 -2.76 -17.37 19.25
N SER A 74 -3.85 -17.55 18.50
CA SER A 74 -3.81 -17.83 17.06
C SER A 74 -3.09 -16.72 16.28
N PHE A 75 -3.32 -15.45 16.65
CA PHE A 75 -2.62 -14.30 16.08
C PHE A 75 -1.10 -14.41 16.29
N LEU A 76 -0.65 -14.64 17.53
CA LEU A 76 0.78 -14.80 17.82
C LEU A 76 1.39 -15.99 17.07
N GLU A 77 0.67 -17.10 16.92
CA GLU A 77 1.17 -18.26 16.19
C GLU A 77 1.40 -17.95 14.69
N ILE A 78 0.52 -17.16 14.06
CA ILE A 78 0.72 -16.70 12.69
C ILE A 78 1.91 -15.74 12.61
N VAL A 79 2.01 -14.81 13.54
CA VAL A 79 3.13 -13.87 13.58
C VAL A 79 4.46 -14.60 13.73
N VAL A 80 4.56 -15.61 14.59
CA VAL A 80 5.77 -16.45 14.71
C VAL A 80 6.09 -17.17 13.40
N TYR A 81 5.08 -17.72 12.72
CA TYR A 81 5.27 -18.33 11.40
C TYR A 81 5.79 -17.31 10.38
N LEU A 82 5.16 -16.14 10.27
CA LEU A 82 5.53 -15.11 9.32
C LEU A 82 6.93 -14.54 9.60
N MET A 83 7.28 -14.31 10.87
CA MET A 83 8.61 -13.84 11.27
C MET A 83 9.70 -14.85 10.89
N LYS A 84 9.42 -16.15 11.03
CA LYS A 84 10.32 -17.22 10.56
C LYS A 84 10.51 -17.19 9.04
N VAL A 85 9.45 -16.90 8.27
CA VAL A 85 9.54 -16.75 6.81
C VAL A 85 10.32 -15.50 6.41
N CYS A 86 10.25 -14.44 7.21
CA CYS A 86 11.03 -13.21 7.05
C CYS A 86 12.50 -13.33 7.52
N GLU A 87 12.96 -14.50 7.94
CA GLU A 87 14.28 -14.73 8.55
C GLU A 87 14.57 -13.83 9.76
N GLN A 88 13.52 -13.43 10.49
CA GLN A 88 13.63 -12.64 11.72
C GLN A 88 13.53 -13.56 12.94
N ASP A 89 14.43 -13.34 13.91
CA ASP A 89 14.44 -14.09 15.17
C ASP A 89 13.36 -13.54 16.12
N PHE A 90 12.16 -14.13 16.03
CA PHE A 90 11.03 -13.81 16.90
C PHE A 90 10.55 -15.06 17.63
N VAL A 91 10.91 -15.16 18.90
CA VAL A 91 10.52 -16.26 19.79
C VAL A 91 9.61 -15.73 20.89
N VAL A 92 8.42 -16.34 21.00
CA VAL A 92 7.48 -16.11 22.09
C VAL A 92 7.59 -17.28 23.05
N ASP A 93 7.85 -17.00 24.33
CA ASP A 93 7.93 -18.03 25.37
C ASP A 93 6.51 -18.53 25.72
N LYS A 94 6.39 -19.80 26.09
CA LYS A 94 5.14 -20.40 26.56
C LYS A 94 4.63 -19.74 27.84
N TYR A 95 5.51 -19.11 28.62
CA TYR A 95 5.17 -18.40 29.86
C TYR A 95 5.06 -16.88 29.70
N ASP A 96 5.25 -16.33 28.50
CA ASP A 96 5.08 -14.90 28.28
C ASP A 96 3.61 -14.51 28.49
N ASP A 97 3.37 -13.48 29.31
CA ASP A 97 2.05 -12.88 29.41
C ASP A 97 1.73 -12.07 28.13
N PRO A 98 0.43 -11.83 27.83
CA PRO A 98 0.03 -11.14 26.60
C PRO A 98 0.70 -9.77 26.38
N ASN A 99 1.02 -9.02 27.44
CA ASN A 99 1.70 -7.73 27.28
C ASN A 99 3.16 -7.92 26.91
N THR A 100 3.84 -8.89 27.55
CA THR A 100 5.24 -9.23 27.24
C THR A 100 5.38 -9.67 25.77
N SER A 101 4.49 -10.53 25.28
CA SER A 101 4.47 -10.97 23.87
C SER A 101 4.21 -9.81 22.90
N VAL A 102 3.26 -8.92 23.21
CA VAL A 102 2.99 -7.73 22.38
C VAL A 102 4.17 -6.76 22.38
N ASN A 103 4.83 -6.55 23.52
CA ASN A 103 6.01 -5.68 23.60
C ASN A 103 7.18 -6.22 22.77
N LYS A 104 7.44 -7.54 22.84
CA LYS A 104 8.42 -8.21 21.97
C LYS A 104 8.05 -8.07 20.49
N LEU A 105 6.77 -8.21 20.15
CA LEU A 105 6.28 -8.03 18.79
C LEU A 105 6.49 -6.59 18.30
N ILE A 106 6.14 -5.60 19.11
CA ILE A 106 6.33 -4.18 18.80
C ILE A 106 7.81 -3.85 18.53
N LEU A 107 8.73 -4.39 19.33
CA LEU A 107 10.17 -4.22 19.11
C LEU A 107 10.62 -4.82 17.77
N SER A 108 10.13 -6.02 17.45
CA SER A 108 10.45 -6.70 16.18
C SER A 108 9.88 -5.94 14.98
N LEU A 109 8.66 -5.43 15.10
CA LEU A 109 8.01 -4.60 14.07
C LEU A 109 8.77 -3.29 13.82
N LYS A 110 9.31 -2.65 14.88
CA LYS A 110 10.15 -1.46 14.72
C LYS A 110 11.42 -1.75 13.92
N ILE A 111 12.07 -2.89 14.18
CA ILE A 111 13.28 -3.31 13.44
C ILE A 111 12.96 -3.50 11.96
N MET A 112 11.78 -4.05 11.64
CA MET A 112 11.33 -4.25 10.25
C MET A 112 10.85 -2.97 9.55
N GLY A 113 10.79 -1.83 10.27
CA GLY A 113 10.38 -0.54 9.74
C GLY A 113 8.87 -0.34 9.67
N PHE A 114 8.08 -1.03 10.51
CA PHE A 114 6.63 -0.83 10.57
C PHE A 114 6.28 0.51 11.26
N PRO A 115 5.44 1.36 10.65
CA PRO A 115 4.97 2.58 11.29
C PRO A 115 3.93 2.25 12.38
N LEU A 116 4.37 2.27 13.65
CA LEU A 116 3.49 2.11 14.80
C LEU A 116 2.74 3.41 15.10
N ASP A 117 1.50 3.51 14.63
CA ASP A 117 0.60 4.65 14.81
C ASP A 117 -0.54 4.38 15.83
N PHE A 118 -0.51 3.22 16.51
CA PHE A 118 -1.50 2.82 17.49
C PHE A 118 -0.90 2.35 18.82
N PRO A 119 -1.67 2.38 19.94
CA PRO A 119 -1.19 1.92 21.24
C PRO A 119 -1.10 0.38 21.31
N ALA A 120 -0.16 -0.13 22.11
CA ALA A 120 0.06 -1.57 22.33
C ALA A 120 -1.19 -2.35 22.77
N ALA A 121 -2.12 -1.67 23.45
CA ALA A 121 -3.40 -2.25 23.84
C ALA A 121 -4.23 -2.78 22.65
N LYS A 122 -4.11 -2.18 21.46
CA LYS A 122 -4.84 -2.63 20.27
C LYS A 122 -4.31 -3.97 19.72
N LEU A 123 -2.99 -4.21 19.78
CA LEU A 123 -2.43 -5.52 19.41
C LEU A 123 -2.77 -6.61 20.44
N LYS A 124 -2.87 -6.24 21.71
CA LYS A 124 -3.25 -7.17 22.78
C LYS A 124 -4.67 -7.72 22.62
N GLN A 125 -5.57 -6.96 22.01
CA GLN A 125 -6.94 -7.40 21.76
C GLN A 125 -7.00 -8.60 20.81
N GLY A 126 -6.00 -8.76 19.93
CA GLY A 126 -5.93 -9.89 19.00
C GLY A 126 -6.91 -9.81 17.83
N PHE A 127 -7.64 -8.70 17.68
CA PHE A 127 -8.51 -8.41 16.56
C PHE A 127 -8.57 -6.90 16.25
N GLY A 128 -9.06 -6.57 15.06
CA GLY A 128 -9.28 -5.20 14.59
C GLY A 128 -8.19 -4.70 13.64
N GLU A 129 -8.36 -3.45 13.17
CA GLU A 129 -7.54 -2.82 12.14
C GLU A 129 -6.03 -2.91 12.43
N ALA A 130 -5.59 -2.55 13.63
CA ALA A 130 -4.18 -2.59 14.02
C ALA A 130 -3.55 -4.00 13.87
N VAL A 131 -4.31 -5.04 14.18
CA VAL A 131 -3.88 -6.44 14.07
C VAL A 131 -3.80 -6.85 12.60
N CYS A 132 -4.83 -6.53 11.82
CA CYS A 132 -4.89 -6.83 10.39
C CYS A 132 -3.80 -6.10 9.59
N SER A 133 -3.59 -4.80 9.81
CA SER A 133 -2.53 -4.03 9.17
C SER A 133 -1.13 -4.53 9.55
N THR A 134 -0.95 -4.99 10.79
CA THR A 134 0.30 -5.62 11.21
C THR A 134 0.53 -6.94 10.46
N LEU A 135 -0.48 -7.80 10.36
CA LEU A 135 -0.39 -9.05 9.60
C LEU A 135 -0.11 -8.79 8.12
N GLU A 136 -0.79 -7.83 7.52
CA GLU A 136 -0.60 -7.45 6.12
C GLU A 136 0.84 -7.01 5.85
N PHE A 137 1.40 -6.15 6.69
CA PHE A 137 2.77 -5.69 6.56
C PHE A 137 3.80 -6.82 6.68
N ILE A 138 3.66 -7.70 7.68
CA ILE A 138 4.59 -8.82 7.84
C ILE A 138 4.45 -9.78 6.64
N CYS A 139 3.23 -9.98 6.12
CA CYS A 139 3.02 -10.78 4.91
C CYS A 139 3.71 -10.17 3.68
N ASP A 140 3.66 -8.85 3.49
CA ASP A 140 4.37 -8.18 2.39
C ASP A 140 5.89 -8.35 2.51
N LYS A 141 6.43 -8.25 3.72
CA LYS A 141 7.85 -8.52 3.99
C LYS A 141 8.21 -9.99 3.76
N ALA A 142 7.35 -10.91 4.14
CA ALA A 142 7.54 -12.34 3.93
C ALA A 142 7.50 -12.72 2.44
N LEU A 143 6.59 -12.12 1.68
CA LEU A 143 6.51 -12.30 0.22
C LEU A 143 7.73 -11.71 -0.48
N ALA A 144 8.19 -10.53 -0.05
CA ALA A 144 9.41 -9.92 -0.56
C ALA A 144 10.65 -10.79 -0.27
N ALA A 145 10.75 -11.36 0.93
CA ALA A 145 11.84 -12.29 1.28
C ALA A 145 11.85 -13.56 0.42
N LYS A 146 10.67 -14.06 0.03
CA LYS A 146 10.53 -15.16 -0.94
C LYS A 146 10.74 -14.76 -2.41
N GLY A 147 10.95 -13.47 -2.71
CA GLY A 147 11.07 -12.97 -4.08
C GLY A 147 9.77 -13.06 -4.88
N PHE A 148 8.62 -13.06 -4.22
CA PHE A 148 7.32 -13.12 -4.89
C PHE A 148 7.00 -11.78 -5.56
N ALA A 149 6.58 -11.83 -6.82
CA ALA A 149 6.06 -10.69 -7.57
C ALA A 149 4.71 -11.07 -8.19
N TRP A 150 3.74 -10.15 -8.11
CA TRP A 150 2.45 -10.33 -8.76
C TRP A 150 2.65 -10.43 -10.28
N ALA A 151 2.16 -11.52 -10.87
CA ALA A 151 2.14 -11.66 -12.31
C ALA A 151 1.21 -10.59 -12.90
N LYS A 152 1.65 -9.91 -13.97
CA LYS A 152 0.78 -8.98 -14.70
C LYS A 152 -0.39 -9.79 -15.27
N PRO A 153 -1.64 -9.35 -15.05
CA PRO A 153 -2.79 -10.03 -15.65
C PRO A 153 -2.62 -10.10 -17.16
N ASN A 154 -2.67 -11.32 -17.71
CA ASN A 154 -2.71 -11.50 -19.15
C ASN A 154 -4.14 -11.24 -19.60
N TYR A 155 -4.44 -10.00 -19.97
CA TYR A 155 -5.69 -9.67 -20.62
C TYR A 155 -5.67 -10.33 -22.00
N PRO A 156 -6.57 -11.29 -22.29
CA PRO A 156 -6.83 -11.66 -23.67
C PRO A 156 -7.12 -10.35 -24.41
N LYS A 157 -6.47 -10.12 -25.54
CA LYS A 157 -6.85 -9.00 -26.39
C LYS A 157 -8.28 -9.29 -26.82
N GLU A 158 -9.24 -8.64 -26.17
CA GLU A 158 -10.58 -8.50 -26.71
C GLU A 158 -10.40 -7.71 -28.01
N GLU A 159 -10.34 -8.44 -29.13
CA GLU A 159 -10.79 -7.92 -30.40
C GLU A 159 -12.23 -7.50 -30.16
N TYR A 160 -12.41 -6.22 -29.82
CA TYR A 160 -13.68 -5.56 -30.02
C TYR A 160 -14.09 -5.91 -31.44
N ALA A 161 -15.24 -6.57 -31.56
CA ALA A 161 -15.92 -6.80 -32.82
C ALA A 161 -16.17 -5.43 -33.47
N GLU A 162 -15.18 -4.94 -34.21
CA GLU A 162 -15.41 -4.03 -35.32
C GLU A 162 -16.37 -4.76 -36.25
N GLU A 163 -17.55 -4.18 -36.36
CA GLU A 163 -18.63 -4.47 -37.30
C GLU A 163 -18.24 -5.49 -38.39
N ALA A 164 -18.61 -6.76 -38.18
CA ALA A 164 -18.58 -7.74 -39.26
C ALA A 164 -19.66 -7.33 -40.29
N GLU A 165 -19.22 -6.69 -41.37
CA GLU A 165 -19.99 -6.63 -42.61
C GLU A 165 -20.39 -8.06 -42.99
N VAL A 166 -21.70 -8.26 -43.15
CA VAL A 166 -22.29 -9.54 -43.53
C VAL A 166 -21.86 -9.86 -44.96
N ASP A 167 -20.87 -10.75 -45.11
CA ASP A 167 -20.56 -11.37 -46.41
C ASP A 167 -21.57 -12.49 -46.66
N GLU A 168 -22.48 -12.24 -47.60
CA GLU A 168 -23.67 -13.05 -47.91
C GLU A 168 -23.34 -14.27 -48.80
N ASN A 169 -22.08 -14.71 -48.89
CA ASN A 169 -21.67 -15.64 -49.94
C ASN A 169 -20.73 -16.81 -49.58
N VAL A 170 -20.61 -17.19 -48.30
CA VAL A 170 -19.88 -18.41 -47.91
C VAL A 170 -20.85 -19.53 -47.55
N GLU A 171 -21.22 -20.29 -48.58
CA GLU A 171 -21.85 -21.60 -48.49
C GLU A 171 -20.85 -22.57 -47.84
N VAL A 172 -21.19 -23.11 -46.67
CA VAL A 172 -20.36 -24.08 -45.95
C VAL A 172 -20.79 -25.48 -46.41
N GLU A 173 -20.09 -26.03 -47.41
CA GLU A 173 -20.11 -27.47 -47.67
C GLU A 173 -19.39 -28.18 -46.53
N ALA A 174 -20.14 -28.97 -45.77
CA ALA A 174 -19.62 -29.87 -44.76
C ALA A 174 -19.14 -31.15 -45.44
N ASP A 175 -17.83 -31.29 -45.60
CA ASP A 175 -17.17 -32.56 -45.85
C ASP A 175 -16.01 -32.71 -44.86
N ASP A 176 -16.22 -33.58 -43.87
CA ASP A 176 -15.19 -33.95 -42.89
C ASP A 176 -15.26 -35.47 -42.73
N GLU A 177 -14.88 -36.16 -43.81
CA GLU A 177 -14.57 -37.58 -43.84
C GLU A 177 -13.16 -37.77 -43.26
N VAL A 178 -13.09 -38.05 -41.95
CA VAL A 178 -11.84 -38.34 -41.23
C VAL A 178 -11.39 -39.77 -41.58
N PRO A 179 -10.21 -39.99 -42.21
CA PRO A 179 -9.70 -41.34 -42.43
C PRO A 179 -9.21 -41.92 -41.11
N VAL A 180 -9.80 -43.04 -40.69
CA VAL A 180 -9.29 -43.88 -39.60
C VAL A 180 -8.19 -44.74 -40.19
N GLU A 181 -6.93 -44.48 -39.81
CA GLU A 181 -5.80 -45.35 -40.14
C GLU A 181 -5.95 -46.70 -39.43
N GLU A 182 -6.34 -47.73 -40.19
CA GLU A 182 -6.39 -49.14 -39.81
C GLU A 182 -5.00 -49.82 -39.91
N GLU A 183 -3.92 -49.21 -39.41
CA GLU A 183 -2.57 -49.80 -39.51
C GLU A 183 -2.20 -50.75 -38.34
N ASP A 184 -3.01 -50.85 -37.29
CA ASP A 184 -2.65 -51.63 -36.08
C ASP A 184 -3.18 -53.08 -36.06
N GLU A 185 -4.04 -53.50 -36.99
CA GLU A 185 -4.59 -54.88 -37.02
C GLU A 185 -3.75 -55.89 -37.84
N GLU A 186 -2.84 -55.46 -38.71
CA GLU A 186 -2.04 -56.39 -39.54
C GLU A 186 -0.81 -56.98 -38.81
N LEU A 187 -0.31 -56.32 -37.75
CA LEU A 187 0.89 -56.75 -37.03
C LEU A 187 0.67 -57.98 -36.13
N TYR A 188 -0.58 -58.29 -35.75
CA TYR A 188 -0.91 -59.47 -34.95
C TYR A 188 -1.26 -60.71 -35.78
N ALA A 189 -1.61 -60.57 -37.06
CA ALA A 189 -1.93 -61.69 -37.95
C ALA A 189 -0.68 -62.42 -38.51
N MET A 190 0.48 -61.76 -38.51
CA MET A 190 1.71 -62.31 -39.12
C MET A 190 2.50 -63.25 -38.20
N ARG A 191 2.15 -63.34 -36.91
CA ARG A 191 2.85 -64.20 -35.93
C ARG A 191 2.25 -65.62 -35.81
N GLY A 192 1.11 -65.88 -36.45
CA GLY A 192 0.41 -67.18 -36.41
C GLY A 192 0.67 -68.11 -37.60
N LYS A 193 1.55 -67.74 -38.54
CA LYS A 193 1.80 -68.51 -39.78
C LYS A 193 3.28 -68.81 -40.02
N ALA A 194 4.01 -69.11 -38.95
CA ALA A 194 5.34 -69.70 -39.06
C ALA A 194 5.31 -71.07 -38.36
N GLU A 195 5.66 -72.11 -39.13
CA GLU A 195 6.05 -73.44 -38.64
C GLU A 195 4.93 -74.36 -38.09
N GLU A 196 3.91 -74.66 -38.91
CA GLU A 196 3.09 -75.87 -38.69
C GLU A 196 3.50 -77.06 -39.60
N ASN A 197 4.40 -76.84 -40.56
CA ASN A 197 4.78 -77.86 -41.55
C ASN A 197 6.13 -78.58 -41.30
N ASP A 198 7.03 -78.04 -40.47
CA ASP A 198 8.33 -78.69 -40.20
C ASP A 198 8.34 -79.58 -38.94
N LEU A 199 7.28 -79.53 -38.13
CA LEU A 199 7.11 -80.42 -36.97
C LEU A 199 6.54 -81.80 -37.36
N ASP A 200 5.86 -81.90 -38.51
CA ASP A 200 5.14 -83.10 -38.93
C ASP A 200 6.06 -84.15 -39.61
N GLU A 201 7.17 -83.74 -40.24
CA GLU A 201 8.16 -84.68 -40.79
C GLU A 201 9.11 -85.26 -39.74
N SER A 202 9.46 -84.49 -38.71
CA SER A 202 10.22 -85.02 -37.56
C SER A 202 9.36 -85.91 -36.65
N ALA A 203 8.04 -85.69 -36.60
CA ALA A 203 7.10 -86.52 -35.83
C ALA A 203 6.76 -87.85 -36.52
N LYS A 204 7.00 -87.97 -37.84
CA LYS A 204 6.75 -89.19 -38.64
C LYS A 204 7.93 -90.16 -38.70
N GLN A 205 9.07 -89.82 -38.11
CA GLN A 205 9.99 -90.86 -37.66
C GLN A 205 9.36 -91.55 -36.46
N ILE A 206 8.49 -92.52 -36.76
CA ILE A 206 8.02 -93.51 -35.80
C ILE A 206 9.29 -94.15 -35.25
N ILE A 207 9.69 -93.70 -34.06
CA ILE A 207 10.68 -94.35 -33.24
C ILE A 207 10.09 -95.74 -32.94
N LEU A 208 10.40 -96.72 -33.78
CA LEU A 208 10.20 -98.13 -33.52
C LEU A 208 11.20 -98.54 -32.43
N THR A 209 11.09 -97.93 -31.25
CA THR A 209 11.68 -98.48 -30.06
C THR A 209 10.96 -99.80 -29.82
N SER A 210 11.64 -100.90 -30.13
CA SER A 210 11.32 -102.20 -29.55
C SER A 210 11.55 -102.07 -28.04
N VAL A 211 10.56 -101.53 -27.35
CA VAL A 211 10.60 -101.40 -25.90
C VAL A 211 10.23 -102.76 -25.33
N ASP A 212 11.18 -103.41 -24.67
CA ASP A 212 10.92 -104.61 -23.89
C ASP A 212 9.81 -104.31 -22.86
N PRO A 213 8.68 -105.06 -22.85
CA PRO A 213 7.57 -104.84 -21.93
C PRO A 213 7.98 -104.80 -20.45
N LEU A 214 9.02 -105.56 -20.08
CA LEU A 214 9.57 -105.56 -18.72
C LEU A 214 10.30 -104.26 -18.41
N LEU A 215 11.13 -103.78 -19.34
CA LEU A 215 11.86 -102.52 -19.19
C LEU A 215 10.89 -101.33 -19.13
N TRP A 216 9.85 -101.32 -19.97
CA TRP A 216 8.79 -100.30 -19.92
C TRP A 216 8.08 -100.29 -18.58
N LYS A 217 7.74 -101.48 -18.03
CA LYS A 217 7.07 -101.57 -16.73
C LYS A 217 7.97 -101.07 -15.60
N THR A 218 9.26 -101.41 -15.62
CA THR A 218 10.20 -100.89 -14.61
C THR A 218 10.42 -99.39 -14.73
N GLU A 219 10.42 -98.86 -15.95
CA GLU A 219 10.51 -97.43 -16.20
C GLU A 219 9.23 -96.71 -15.78
N LEU A 220 8.06 -97.31 -16.01
CA LEU A 220 6.77 -96.81 -15.53
C LEU A 220 6.70 -96.80 -14.00
N GLU A 221 7.22 -97.83 -13.32
CA GLU A 221 7.31 -97.89 -11.86
C GLU A 221 8.32 -96.87 -11.31
N ARG A 222 9.38 -96.56 -12.06
CA ARG A 222 10.38 -95.54 -11.71
C ARG A 222 9.91 -94.11 -11.95
N VAL A 223 9.17 -93.87 -13.03
CA VAL A 223 8.76 -92.54 -13.50
C VAL A 223 7.34 -92.19 -13.05
N GLY A 224 6.49 -93.17 -12.77
CA GLY A 224 5.15 -92.96 -12.21
C GLY A 224 5.13 -92.10 -10.93
N PRO A 225 6.04 -92.31 -9.96
CA PRO A 225 6.16 -91.43 -8.79
C PRO A 225 6.68 -90.02 -9.12
N LYS A 226 7.37 -89.83 -10.25
CA LYS A 226 7.87 -88.54 -10.72
C LYS A 226 6.85 -87.76 -11.57
N LEU A 227 5.93 -88.47 -12.23
CA LEU A 227 4.83 -87.94 -13.05
C LEU A 227 3.53 -87.76 -12.28
N LYS A 228 3.38 -88.43 -11.13
CA LYS A 228 2.47 -87.94 -10.10
C LYS A 228 2.96 -86.55 -9.73
N ALA A 229 2.42 -85.55 -10.43
CA ALA A 229 2.55 -84.16 -10.08
C ALA A 229 2.36 -84.12 -8.58
N LYS A 230 3.44 -83.83 -7.86
CA LYS A 230 3.29 -83.42 -6.48
C LYS A 230 2.56 -82.10 -6.62
N THR A 231 1.23 -82.14 -6.58
CA THR A 231 0.35 -81.05 -6.20
C THR A 231 0.71 -80.71 -4.75
N LYS A 232 1.96 -80.29 -4.54
CA LYS A 232 2.36 -79.55 -3.38
C LYS A 232 1.62 -78.25 -3.54
N GLU A 233 0.64 -78.03 -2.67
CA GLU A 233 0.27 -76.77 -2.01
C GLU A 233 1.09 -75.53 -2.42
N ASP A 234 1.09 -75.16 -3.70
CA ASP A 234 1.63 -73.90 -4.20
C ASP A 234 0.46 -73.20 -4.94
N GLU A 235 -0.69 -73.16 -4.26
CA GLU A 235 -1.97 -72.52 -4.66
C GLU A 235 -1.86 -70.99 -4.91
N GLY A 236 -0.66 -70.43 -4.98
CA GLY A 236 -0.40 -69.01 -5.19
C GLY A 236 0.68 -68.67 -6.23
N LYS A 237 1.28 -69.66 -6.91
CA LYS A 237 2.34 -69.43 -7.92
C LYS A 237 2.06 -70.08 -9.27
N GLU A 238 0.84 -70.51 -9.50
CA GLU A 238 0.42 -70.99 -10.80
C GLU A 238 0.00 -69.79 -11.65
N TRP A 239 0.61 -69.65 -12.83
CA TRP A 239 0.25 -68.60 -13.79
C TRP A 239 -1.26 -68.63 -14.13
N HIS A 240 -1.88 -69.81 -14.07
CA HIS A 240 -3.34 -69.98 -14.16
C HIS A 240 -4.10 -69.24 -13.06
N ALA A 241 -3.65 -69.33 -11.80
CA ALA A 241 -4.28 -68.62 -10.68
C ALA A 241 -4.15 -67.10 -10.85
N HIS A 242 -3.02 -66.60 -11.37
CA HIS A 242 -2.86 -65.19 -11.67
C HIS A 242 -3.75 -64.71 -12.82
N ILE A 243 -3.98 -65.53 -13.85
CA ILE A 243 -4.89 -65.20 -14.95
C ILE A 243 -6.34 -65.15 -14.47
N GLU A 244 -6.78 -66.13 -13.67
CA GLU A 244 -8.13 -66.12 -13.10
C GLU A 244 -8.34 -64.93 -12.14
N GLN A 245 -7.33 -64.60 -11.32
CA GLN A 245 -7.35 -63.39 -10.49
C GLN A 245 -7.43 -62.11 -11.33
N THR A 246 -6.66 -62.02 -12.42
CA THR A 246 -6.66 -60.85 -13.33
C THR A 246 -8.02 -60.69 -14.01
N LYS A 247 -8.62 -61.79 -14.45
CA LYS A 247 -9.97 -61.79 -15.05
C LYS A 247 -11.02 -61.33 -14.04
N LYS A 248 -10.94 -61.81 -12.79
CA LYS A 248 -11.82 -61.38 -11.71
C LYS A 248 -11.67 -59.88 -11.41
N HIS A 249 -10.43 -59.38 -11.30
CA HIS A 249 -10.18 -57.95 -11.11
C HIS A 249 -10.64 -57.10 -12.29
N SER A 250 -10.43 -57.55 -13.53
CA SER A 250 -10.92 -56.88 -14.73
C SER A 250 -12.45 -56.73 -14.69
N MET A 251 -13.19 -57.78 -14.35
CA MET A 251 -14.65 -57.71 -14.20
C MET A 251 -15.06 -56.72 -13.11
N THR A 252 -14.42 -56.77 -11.93
CA THR A 252 -14.69 -55.82 -10.84
C THR A 252 -14.37 -54.38 -11.23
N ILE A 253 -13.31 -54.15 -12.02
CA ILE A 253 -12.95 -52.82 -12.52
C ILE A 253 -14.03 -52.34 -13.50
N THR A 254 -14.44 -53.16 -14.48
CA THR A 254 -15.47 -52.76 -15.46
C THR A 254 -16.80 -52.44 -14.80
N GLU A 255 -17.21 -53.25 -13.81
CA GLU A 255 -18.44 -53.04 -13.05
C GLU A 255 -18.40 -51.70 -12.29
N ASN A 256 -17.34 -51.46 -11.51
CA ASN A 256 -17.18 -50.22 -10.74
C ASN A 256 -16.92 -48.99 -11.62
N LEU A 257 -16.22 -49.14 -12.75
CA LEU A 257 -15.89 -48.06 -13.67
C LEU A 257 -17.16 -47.52 -14.33
N SER A 258 -18.08 -48.39 -14.73
CA SER A 258 -19.35 -47.96 -15.32
C SER A 258 -20.20 -47.12 -14.34
N GLY A 259 -20.28 -47.57 -13.08
CA GLY A 259 -21.00 -46.85 -12.02
C GLY A 259 -20.35 -45.51 -11.64
N THR A 260 -19.03 -45.50 -11.46
CA THR A 260 -18.28 -44.27 -11.14
C THR A 260 -18.28 -43.27 -12.29
N THR A 261 -18.21 -43.73 -13.54
CA THR A 261 -18.32 -42.87 -14.73
C THR A 261 -19.71 -42.25 -14.84
N ALA A 262 -20.77 -43.00 -14.54
CA ALA A 262 -22.13 -42.47 -14.53
C ALA A 262 -22.33 -41.42 -13.43
N GLN A 263 -21.80 -41.67 -12.22
CA GLN A 263 -21.83 -40.70 -11.12
C GLN A 263 -21.04 -39.43 -11.47
N LEU A 264 -19.85 -39.57 -12.07
CA LEU A 264 -19.03 -38.44 -12.49
C LEU A 264 -19.76 -37.60 -13.54
N LYS A 265 -20.38 -38.23 -14.55
CA LYS A 265 -21.19 -37.52 -15.54
C LYS A 265 -22.36 -36.77 -14.91
N ALA A 266 -23.07 -37.38 -13.96
CA ALA A 266 -24.17 -36.74 -13.25
C ALA A 266 -23.71 -35.51 -12.46
N ILE A 267 -22.56 -35.60 -11.77
CA ILE A 267 -21.96 -34.47 -11.06
C ILE A 267 -21.57 -33.37 -12.04
N THR A 268 -20.95 -33.71 -13.18
CA THR A 268 -20.59 -32.73 -14.21
C THR A 268 -21.83 -32.00 -14.74
N THR A 269 -22.92 -32.72 -15.05
CA THR A 269 -24.18 -32.08 -15.50
C THR A 269 -24.75 -31.16 -14.42
N GLN A 270 -24.80 -31.61 -13.16
CA GLN A 270 -25.27 -30.78 -12.05
C GLN A 270 -24.40 -29.53 -11.86
N LEU A 271 -23.08 -29.66 -12.00
CA LEU A 271 -22.17 -28.53 -11.90
C LEU A 271 -22.38 -27.53 -13.04
N SER A 272 -22.56 -28.02 -14.28
CA SER A 272 -22.89 -27.17 -15.44
C SER A 272 -24.20 -26.40 -15.23
N GLU A 273 -25.24 -27.05 -14.71
CA GLU A 273 -26.51 -26.38 -14.38
C GLU A 273 -26.35 -25.31 -13.29
N VAL A 274 -25.54 -25.59 -12.26
CA VAL A 274 -25.26 -24.60 -11.20
C VAL A 274 -24.48 -23.42 -11.75
N ILE A 275 -23.48 -23.64 -12.60
CA ILE A 275 -22.71 -22.58 -13.26
C ILE A 275 -23.63 -21.72 -14.12
N GLN A 276 -24.50 -22.34 -14.93
CA GLN A 276 -25.44 -21.59 -15.77
C GLN A 276 -26.42 -20.76 -14.94
N ARG A 277 -26.98 -21.34 -13.87
CA ARG A 277 -27.85 -20.61 -12.93
C ARG A 277 -27.11 -19.46 -12.24
N MET A 278 -25.83 -19.65 -11.92
CA MET A 278 -25.00 -18.60 -11.33
C MET A 278 -24.77 -17.46 -12.33
N ALA A 279 -24.45 -17.77 -13.59
CA ALA A 279 -24.28 -16.79 -14.66
C ALA A 279 -25.57 -15.98 -14.92
N GLU A 280 -26.73 -16.66 -14.91
CA GLU A 280 -28.03 -15.99 -15.04
C GLU A 280 -28.32 -15.05 -13.86
N LYS A 281 -28.01 -15.47 -12.62
CA LYS A 281 -28.13 -14.63 -11.43
C LYS A 281 -27.18 -13.44 -11.46
N GLU A 282 -25.94 -13.65 -11.87
CA GLU A 282 -24.95 -12.59 -12.03
C GLU A 282 -25.42 -11.57 -13.08
N LYS A 283 -25.91 -12.04 -14.22
CA LYS A 283 -26.50 -11.17 -15.25
C LYS A 283 -27.69 -10.38 -14.72
N HIS A 284 -28.57 -11.01 -13.95
CA HIS A 284 -29.71 -10.33 -13.34
C HIS A 284 -29.26 -9.25 -12.35
N ILE A 285 -28.33 -9.59 -11.44
CA ILE A 285 -27.75 -8.64 -10.48
C ILE A 285 -27.10 -7.47 -11.22
N ASN A 286 -26.30 -7.73 -12.25
CA ASN A 286 -25.65 -6.69 -13.03
C ASN A 286 -26.67 -5.75 -13.67
N ASN A 287 -27.75 -6.28 -14.26
CA ASN A 287 -28.82 -5.47 -14.83
C ASN A 287 -29.57 -4.64 -13.78
N GLU A 288 -29.89 -5.23 -12.62
CA GLU A 288 -30.55 -4.53 -11.52
C GLU A 288 -29.68 -3.40 -10.98
N PHE A 289 -28.36 -3.57 -10.91
CA PHE A 289 -27.45 -2.54 -10.39
C PHE A 289 -26.86 -1.59 -11.45
N ASP A 290 -27.07 -1.85 -12.74
CA ASP A 290 -26.51 -1.00 -13.80
C ASP A 290 -27.05 0.43 -13.72
N HIS A 291 -28.36 0.59 -13.53
CA HIS A 291 -28.97 1.92 -13.38
C HIS A 291 -28.41 2.66 -12.16
N LEU A 292 -28.27 1.98 -11.01
CA LEU A 292 -27.74 2.58 -9.79
C LEU A 292 -26.26 2.97 -9.95
N ARG A 293 -25.49 2.17 -10.70
CA ARG A 293 -24.10 2.48 -11.05
C ARG A 293 -24.03 3.74 -11.93
N GLN A 294 -24.92 3.85 -12.92
CA GLN A 294 -25.00 5.05 -13.78
C GLN A 294 -25.41 6.28 -12.96
N GLU A 295 -26.40 6.18 -12.07
CA GLU A 295 -26.80 7.26 -11.18
C GLU A 295 -25.66 7.70 -10.26
N TYR A 296 -24.94 6.74 -9.66
CA TYR A 296 -23.76 7.03 -8.84
C TYR A 296 -22.68 7.78 -9.64
N HIS A 297 -22.42 7.36 -10.89
CA HIS A 297 -21.49 8.06 -11.78
C HIS A 297 -21.94 9.50 -12.06
N GLN A 298 -23.21 9.71 -12.38
CA GLN A 298 -23.77 11.06 -12.61
C GLN A 298 -23.67 11.94 -11.37
N ILE A 299 -23.96 11.40 -10.18
CA ILE A 299 -23.86 12.14 -8.92
C ILE A 299 -22.40 12.48 -8.61
N LYS A 300 -21.47 11.54 -8.83
CA LYS A 300 -20.04 11.76 -8.64
C LYS A 300 -19.51 12.87 -9.56
N GLU A 301 -19.92 12.88 -10.83
CA GLU A 301 -19.56 13.93 -11.78
C GLU A 301 -20.12 15.30 -11.37
N LYS A 302 -21.40 15.34 -10.94
CA LYS A 302 -22.00 16.57 -10.39
C LYS A 302 -21.24 17.06 -9.15
N LEU A 303 -20.86 16.17 -8.24
CA LEU A 303 -20.09 16.51 -7.04
C LEU A 303 -18.70 17.05 -7.41
N GLN A 304 -18.03 16.44 -8.38
CA GLN A 304 -16.74 16.91 -8.89
C GLN A 304 -16.87 18.33 -9.47
N GLY A 305 -17.88 18.56 -10.31
CA GLY A 305 -18.13 19.90 -10.89
C GLY A 305 -18.54 20.96 -9.86
N VAL A 306 -19.20 20.59 -8.76
CA VAL A 306 -19.46 21.52 -7.64
C VAL A 306 -18.19 21.80 -6.85
N THR A 307 -17.37 20.77 -6.59
CA THR A 307 -16.12 20.89 -5.84
C THR A 307 -15.12 21.77 -6.57
N GLU A 308 -15.00 21.62 -7.89
CA GLU A 308 -14.14 22.45 -8.74
C GLU A 308 -14.60 23.92 -8.73
N ARG A 309 -15.89 24.20 -8.89
CA ARG A 309 -16.44 25.57 -8.76
C ARG A 309 -16.21 26.17 -7.37
N CYS A 310 -16.32 25.38 -6.30
CA CYS A 310 -16.02 25.83 -4.94
C CYS A 310 -14.53 26.18 -4.78
N LYS A 311 -13.65 25.35 -5.35
CA LYS A 311 -12.21 25.57 -5.36
C LYS A 311 -11.85 26.85 -6.12
N GLU A 312 -12.36 27.02 -7.34
CA GLU A 312 -12.18 28.25 -8.14
C GLU A 312 -12.69 29.49 -7.39
N GLY A 313 -13.87 29.39 -6.76
CA GLY A 313 -14.43 30.45 -5.93
C GLY A 313 -13.52 30.80 -4.74
N SER A 314 -12.96 29.79 -4.07
CA SER A 314 -12.02 29.96 -2.96
C SER A 314 -10.70 30.60 -3.42
N GLU A 315 -10.15 30.17 -4.56
CA GLU A 315 -8.96 30.78 -5.17
C GLU A 315 -9.20 32.26 -5.49
N LYS A 316 -10.37 32.58 -6.07
CA LYS A 316 -10.76 33.97 -6.35
C LYS A 316 -10.90 34.81 -5.08
N VAL A 317 -11.52 34.27 -4.03
CA VAL A 317 -11.62 34.96 -2.73
C VAL A 317 -10.23 35.20 -2.14
N ASN A 318 -9.35 34.20 -2.13
CA ASN A 318 -7.98 34.35 -1.65
C ASN A 318 -7.19 35.41 -2.44
N ALA A 319 -7.36 35.45 -3.76
CA ALA A 319 -6.76 36.49 -4.61
C ALA A 319 -7.28 37.88 -4.23
N MET A 320 -8.59 38.05 -4.07
CA MET A 320 -9.20 39.32 -3.64
C MET A 320 -8.76 39.72 -2.23
N THR A 321 -8.62 38.77 -1.30
CA THR A 321 -8.10 39.02 0.06
C THR A 321 -6.64 39.48 0.02
N THR A 322 -5.81 38.86 -0.82
CA THR A 322 -4.41 39.27 -1.01
C THR A 322 -4.33 40.69 -1.58
N GLN A 323 -5.09 40.98 -2.64
CA GLN A 323 -5.19 42.33 -3.21
C GLN A 323 -5.67 43.36 -2.20
N HIS A 324 -6.66 43.02 -1.36
CA HIS A 324 -7.13 43.90 -0.30
C HIS A 324 -6.03 44.16 0.74
N SER A 325 -5.26 43.14 1.11
CA SER A 325 -4.09 43.30 1.99
C SER A 325 -3.05 44.24 1.39
N ASP A 326 -2.73 44.05 0.11
CA ASP A 326 -1.75 44.88 -0.61
C ASP A 326 -2.20 46.35 -0.68
N ILE A 327 -3.46 46.60 -1.05
CA ILE A 327 -4.03 47.96 -1.07
C ILE A 327 -4.05 48.57 0.33
N THR A 328 -4.36 47.78 1.36
CA THR A 328 -4.33 48.24 2.75
C THR A 328 -2.92 48.64 3.16
N GLU A 329 -1.90 47.89 2.73
CA GLU A 329 -0.51 48.22 3.03
C GLU A 329 -0.04 49.47 2.27
N GLN A 330 -0.37 49.59 0.98
CA GLN A 330 -0.12 50.82 0.22
C GLN A 330 -0.80 52.04 0.85
N LEU A 331 -2.00 51.87 1.41
CA LEU A 331 -2.69 52.93 2.13
C LEU A 331 -1.98 53.30 3.44
N ARG A 332 -1.44 52.32 4.18
CA ARG A 332 -0.62 52.58 5.38
C ARG A 332 0.68 53.29 5.04
N GLU A 333 1.35 52.87 3.97
CA GLU A 333 2.58 53.51 3.48
C GLU A 333 2.31 54.96 3.08
N THR A 334 1.28 55.19 2.25
CA THR A 334 0.88 56.55 1.83
C THR A 334 0.49 57.41 3.04
N LYS A 335 -0.18 56.83 4.04
CA LYS A 335 -0.51 57.53 5.29
C LYS A 335 0.75 57.88 6.09
N SER A 336 1.70 56.96 6.21
CA SER A 336 2.98 57.19 6.89
C SER A 336 3.79 58.30 6.19
N ASP A 337 3.82 58.30 4.86
CA ASP A 337 4.44 59.35 4.06
C ASP A 337 3.75 60.71 4.26
N MET A 338 2.42 60.70 4.32
CA MET A 338 1.63 61.90 4.59
C MET A 338 1.90 62.45 5.99
N ASP A 339 1.95 61.59 7.01
CA ASP A 339 2.26 61.97 8.39
C ASP A 339 3.71 62.49 8.50
N SER A 340 4.66 61.87 7.80
CA SER A 340 6.05 62.33 7.70
C SER A 340 6.17 63.70 7.04
N LYS A 341 5.47 63.91 5.92
CA LYS A 341 5.42 65.22 5.24
C LYS A 341 4.69 66.27 6.09
N GLY A 342 3.61 65.90 6.75
CA GLY A 342 2.86 66.75 7.67
C GLY A 342 3.71 67.17 8.88
N SER A 343 4.47 66.24 9.45
CA SER A 343 5.45 66.52 10.49
C SER A 343 6.53 67.48 9.99
N LYS A 344 7.14 67.23 8.83
CA LYS A 344 8.14 68.15 8.23
C LYS A 344 7.57 69.55 7.94
N MET A 345 6.33 69.65 7.48
CA MET A 345 5.69 70.94 7.19
C MET A 345 5.30 71.70 8.47
N THR A 346 5.01 70.98 9.55
CA THR A 346 4.65 71.57 10.86
C THR A 346 5.87 71.76 11.76
N ASP A 347 7.03 71.19 11.40
CA ASP A 347 8.25 71.30 12.16
C ASP A 347 8.80 72.73 12.11
N THR A 348 8.52 73.48 13.17
CA THR A 348 9.05 74.82 13.38
C THR A 348 10.46 74.80 13.98
N SER A 349 11.03 73.63 14.29
CA SER A 349 12.36 73.51 14.90
C SER A 349 13.47 74.20 14.10
N PRO A 350 13.54 74.11 12.75
CA PRO A 350 14.54 74.85 11.98
C PRO A 350 14.38 76.37 12.13
N LEU A 351 13.13 76.86 12.16
CA LEU A 351 12.84 78.28 12.35
C LEU A 351 13.23 78.76 13.76
N VAL A 352 12.98 77.92 14.78
CA VAL A 352 13.40 78.19 16.16
C VAL A 352 14.93 78.18 16.30
N GLN A 353 15.63 77.27 15.64
CA GLN A 353 17.09 77.24 15.61
C GLN A 353 17.70 78.49 14.95
N ILE A 354 17.17 78.89 13.79
CA ILE A 354 17.59 80.13 13.12
C ILE A 354 17.34 81.34 14.03
N LYS A 355 16.18 81.41 14.68
CA LYS A 355 15.88 82.48 15.63
C LYS A 355 16.84 82.50 16.82
N ALA A 356 17.21 81.34 17.36
CA ALA A 356 18.18 81.22 18.44
C ALA A 356 19.59 81.65 18.01
N ALA A 357 20.03 81.26 16.81
CA ALA A 357 21.31 81.69 16.23
C ALA A 357 21.36 83.21 16.01
N LEU A 358 20.29 83.80 15.45
CA LEU A 358 20.16 85.25 15.30
C LEU A 358 20.22 85.99 16.64
N GLN A 359 19.61 85.43 17.68
CA GLN A 359 19.64 86.04 19.00
C GLN A 359 21.02 85.95 19.67
N THR A 360 21.74 84.86 19.42
CA THR A 360 23.13 84.69 19.84
C THR A 360 24.03 85.73 19.17
N LEU A 361 23.94 85.87 17.83
CA LEU A 361 24.65 86.91 17.09
C LEU A 361 24.34 88.31 17.61
N LYS A 362 23.09 88.59 17.98
CA LYS A 362 22.69 89.89 18.53
C LYS A 362 23.33 90.19 19.89
N VAL A 363 23.48 89.17 20.75
CA VAL A 363 24.20 89.29 22.02
C VAL A 363 25.69 89.48 21.77
N GLU A 364 26.24 88.75 20.79
CA GLU A 364 27.64 88.83 20.42
C GLU A 364 28.01 90.21 19.85
N ILE A 365 27.17 90.79 19.00
CA ILE A 365 27.30 92.17 18.49
C ILE A 365 27.33 93.17 19.66
N LYS A 366 26.40 93.07 20.62
CA LYS A 366 26.41 93.95 21.81
C LYS A 366 27.68 93.80 22.64
N ASN A 367 28.21 92.58 22.76
CA ASN A 367 29.47 92.34 23.44
C ASN A 367 30.65 92.97 22.68
N PHE A 368 30.68 92.82 21.35
CA PHE A 368 31.67 93.50 20.51
C PHE A 368 31.56 95.02 20.59
N GLU A 369 30.36 95.60 20.59
CA GLU A 369 30.17 97.05 20.81
C GLU A 369 30.72 97.51 22.16
N LEU A 370 30.47 96.74 23.23
CA LEU A 370 30.97 97.06 24.56
C LEU A 370 32.51 96.94 24.64
N ARG A 371 33.07 95.90 24.01
CA ARG A 371 34.53 95.74 23.86
C ARG A 371 35.15 96.88 23.05
N ILE A 372 34.56 97.23 21.91
CA ILE A 372 34.99 98.38 21.08
C ILE A 372 34.92 99.67 21.89
N GLY A 373 33.85 99.88 22.66
CA GLY A 373 33.69 101.04 23.54
C GLY A 373 34.76 101.11 24.63
N VAL A 374 35.05 100.00 25.31
CA VAL A 374 36.11 99.92 26.33
C VAL A 374 37.49 100.14 25.73
N VAL A 375 37.80 99.51 24.59
CA VAL A 375 39.06 99.68 23.87
C VAL A 375 39.18 101.13 23.39
N GLY A 376 38.12 101.70 22.83
CA GLY A 376 38.07 103.11 22.41
C GLY A 376 38.29 104.07 23.58
N HIS A 377 37.65 103.85 24.73
CA HIS A 377 37.87 104.64 25.94
C HIS A 377 39.31 104.49 26.47
N THR A 378 39.84 103.26 26.48
CA THR A 378 41.23 102.98 26.89
C THR A 378 42.22 103.67 25.96
N LEU A 379 41.98 103.67 24.65
CA LEU A 379 42.78 104.36 23.65
C LEU A 379 42.70 105.88 23.81
N LEU A 380 41.51 106.43 24.04
CA LEU A 380 41.30 107.86 24.34
C LEU A 380 42.02 108.27 25.63
N GLN A 381 41.95 107.45 26.68
CA GLN A 381 42.65 107.69 27.94
C GLN A 381 44.17 107.60 27.74
N SER A 382 44.65 106.65 26.95
CA SER A 382 46.06 106.53 26.55
C SER A 382 46.52 107.76 25.76
N LYS A 383 45.75 108.21 24.75
CA LYS A 383 46.04 109.44 24.00
C LYS A 383 46.02 110.68 24.87
N ALA A 384 45.08 110.80 25.82
CA ALA A 384 45.05 111.90 26.78
C ALA A 384 46.27 111.89 27.71
N LYS A 385 46.69 110.71 28.20
CA LYS A 385 47.93 110.53 28.97
C LYS A 385 49.17 110.84 28.14
N GLN A 386 49.23 110.44 26.87
CA GLN A 386 50.31 110.79 25.95
C GLN A 386 50.36 112.30 25.67
N LYS A 387 49.21 112.97 25.50
CA LYS A 387 49.13 114.42 25.32
C LYS A 387 49.57 115.18 26.58
N ALA A 388 49.23 114.67 27.76
CA ALA A 388 49.74 115.18 29.04
C ALA A 388 51.25 114.92 29.23
N ALA A 389 51.78 113.81 28.70
CA ALA A 389 53.21 113.52 28.68
C ALA A 389 53.98 114.38 27.64
N HIS A 390 53.36 114.70 26.49
CA HIS A 390 53.92 115.58 25.46
C HIS A 390 54.00 117.05 25.90
N GLY A 391 53.19 117.48 26.87
CA GLY A 391 53.31 118.82 27.48
C GLY A 391 54.54 119.01 28.38
N LYS A 392 55.37 117.98 28.61
CA LYS A 392 56.53 118.03 29.52
C LYS A 392 57.87 117.70 28.87
N ARG A 393 57.92 117.53 27.54
CA ARG A 393 59.16 117.34 26.76
C ARG A 393 59.09 118.08 25.43
N SER A 394 59.29 119.39 25.48
CA SER A 394 59.74 120.16 24.33
C SER A 394 61.27 120.18 24.32
N ASN A 395 61.91 119.29 23.55
CA ASN A 395 63.11 119.63 22.78
C ASN A 395 63.64 118.43 21.98
N GLU A 396 64.16 118.77 20.81
CA GLU A 396 64.95 117.98 19.85
C GLU A 396 64.20 117.03 18.90
N ALA A 397 64.14 117.50 17.63
CA ALA A 397 64.60 116.86 16.39
C ALA A 397 64.27 115.38 16.15
N SER A 398 63.99 114.90 14.95
CA SER A 398 63.65 115.44 13.64
C SER A 398 63.29 114.20 12.82
N SER A 399 62.29 114.29 11.94
CA SER A 399 62.11 113.51 10.70
C SER A 399 62.48 112.02 10.67
N VAL A 400 61.54 111.19 10.23
CA VAL A 400 61.58 110.57 8.89
C VAL A 400 60.27 109.79 8.68
N ASP A 401 59.55 110.21 7.65
CA ASP A 401 58.50 109.48 6.95
C ASP A 401 59.13 108.24 6.26
N PRO A 402 58.44 107.10 6.18
CA PRO A 402 57.98 106.76 4.83
C PRO A 402 56.59 106.10 4.78
N GLU A 403 55.81 106.62 3.84
CA GLU A 403 55.15 105.91 2.74
C GLU A 403 54.22 104.73 3.10
N TYR A 404 52.93 104.99 2.85
CA TYR A 404 52.07 104.20 1.98
C TYR A 404 52.46 102.73 1.74
N ASP A 405 51.55 101.80 2.07
CA ASP A 405 51.14 100.83 1.07
C ASP A 405 49.68 100.38 1.22
N ASN A 406 49.01 100.37 0.08
CA ASN A 406 47.68 99.85 -0.20
C ASN A 406 47.71 98.32 -0.27
N SER A 407 46.69 97.64 0.27
CA SER A 407 46.00 96.50 -0.35
C SER A 407 44.99 95.98 0.67
N ASP A 408 43.68 96.14 0.48
CA ASP A 408 42.86 95.29 -0.39
C ASP A 408 43.03 93.79 -0.05
N ASP A 409 42.03 93.23 0.61
CA ASP A 409 41.40 91.97 0.18
C ASP A 409 40.12 91.77 1.00
N ASP A 410 39.02 92.16 0.37
CA ASP A 410 37.76 91.46 0.47
C ASP A 410 37.92 90.01 -0.06
N LEU A 411 37.03 89.14 0.43
CA LEU A 411 36.37 88.02 -0.26
C LEU A 411 36.55 86.61 0.31
N ASP A 412 35.36 86.03 0.47
CA ASP A 412 34.88 84.64 0.58
C ASP A 412 35.08 83.84 1.89
#